data_AF-A0A354EQA5-F1
#
_entry.id   AF-A0A354EQA5-F1
#
_cell.length_a   1.000
_cell.length_b   1.000
_cell.length_c   1.000
_cell.angle_alpha   90.00
_cell.angle_beta   90.00
_cell.angle_gamma   90.00
#
_symmetry.space_group_name_H-M   'P 1'
#
loop_
_entity.id
_entity.type
_entity.pdbx_description
1 polymer ?
#
loop_
_entity_poly.entity_id
_entity_poly.type
_entity_poly.pdbx_seq_one_letter_code
_entity_poly.pdbx_strand_id
1 'polypeptide(L)'
;MFGKRTGQPGVAPAPARPAPAPAPVAAEPVSVFRADAAPASPAEKPAAAYAFAGDDFEPAAEAFARADAPPASGASASADRLDALASRPRPKPEAARPATNGAGPKPTVGLEQLKKAQAVAEIVREQSDYYHATKTTIFNALMNTIDLSQLAQLDQKAASEEIRDIVSELVAIKNVSMSVAEQEHLVQDIVNDVLGYGPLEPLLARDDIADIMVNGAGRVFIEVAGKVQLTNVRFRDNTQLMNICQRIVSQVGRRVDESSPICDARLPDGSRVNVIAPPLAIDGPTLTIRKFKKDKLTMKNLVEYASISPEGARVLGVIGASRCNLVISGGTGSGKTTLLN
;
A
#
# COMPACT_ATOMS: atom_id res chain seq x y z
N MET A 1 46.54 27.33 55.88
CA MET A 1 46.98 25.96 56.22
C MET A 1 46.31 25.03 55.20
N PHE A 2 47.01 24.36 54.27
CA PHE A 2 47.81 23.13 54.45
C PHE A 2 47.01 21.99 55.11
N GLY A 3 46.88 20.77 54.56
CA GLY A 3 47.40 20.16 53.30
C GLY A 3 46.49 19.01 52.82
N LYS A 4 46.47 18.58 51.53
CA LYS A 4 47.42 17.75 50.73
C LYS A 4 47.31 16.21 50.92
N ARG A 5 47.40 15.50 49.77
CA ARG A 5 47.40 14.02 49.51
C ARG A 5 45.98 13.41 49.37
N THR A 6 45.63 12.49 48.46
CA THR A 6 46.28 11.84 47.27
C THR A 6 45.17 11.16 46.42
N GLY A 7 45.31 10.84 45.12
CA GLY A 7 46.43 11.13 44.20
C GLY A 7 46.67 10.17 43.00
N GLN A 8 45.65 9.57 42.35
CA GLN A 8 45.85 8.67 41.18
C GLN A 8 44.69 8.77 40.14
N PRO A 9 44.82 8.25 38.89
CA PRO A 9 45.07 9.13 37.76
C PRO A 9 43.94 9.21 36.71
N GLY A 10 43.96 10.27 35.91
CA GLY A 10 43.01 10.44 34.80
C GLY A 10 43.22 9.42 33.67
N VAL A 11 42.13 8.83 33.20
CA VAL A 11 42.09 8.00 32.00
C VAL A 11 42.26 8.90 30.78
N ALA A 12 43.38 8.74 30.05
CA ALA A 12 43.58 9.43 28.78
C ALA A 12 42.58 8.92 27.73
N PRO A 13 42.05 9.79 26.84
CA PRO A 13 41.18 9.34 25.76
C PRO A 13 41.95 8.42 24.80
N ALA A 14 41.32 7.31 24.41
CA ALA A 14 41.91 6.34 23.49
C ALA A 14 42.25 6.98 22.13
N PRO A 15 43.39 6.63 21.50
CA PRO A 15 43.76 7.17 20.20
C PRO A 15 42.74 6.74 19.14
N ALA A 16 42.40 7.67 18.24
CA ALA A 16 41.50 7.40 17.12
C ALA A 16 42.05 6.27 16.24
N ARG A 17 41.19 5.33 15.84
CA ARG A 17 41.56 4.27 14.90
C ARG A 17 41.97 4.90 13.55
N PRO A 18 43.09 4.48 12.93
CA PRO A 18 43.44 4.93 11.59
C PRO A 18 42.37 4.48 10.58
N ALA A 19 42.12 5.32 9.58
CA ALA A 19 41.17 5.01 8.52
C ALA A 19 41.61 3.78 7.71
N PRO A 20 40.66 2.95 7.21
CA PRO A 20 41.01 1.82 6.35
C PRO A 20 41.65 2.31 5.05
N ALA A 21 42.68 1.58 4.58
CA ALA A 21 43.38 1.91 3.34
C ALA A 21 42.43 1.80 2.12
N PRO A 22 42.58 2.66 1.10
CA PRO A 22 41.78 2.59 -0.12
C PRO A 22 42.03 1.29 -0.88
N ALA A 23 40.97 0.73 -1.45
CA ALA A 23 41.06 -0.47 -2.29
C ALA A 23 41.92 -0.22 -3.55
N PRO A 24 42.63 -1.24 -4.08
CA PRO A 24 43.46 -1.09 -5.27
C PRO A 24 42.60 -0.71 -6.48
N VAL A 25 43.04 0.31 -7.21
CA VAL A 25 42.38 0.80 -8.42
C VAL A 25 42.51 -0.24 -9.53
N ALA A 26 41.39 -0.67 -10.10
CA ALA A 26 41.36 -1.57 -11.24
C ALA A 26 41.81 -0.85 -12.53
N ALA A 27 42.38 -1.62 -13.46
CA ALA A 27 43.16 -1.13 -14.59
C ALA A 27 42.43 -0.16 -15.54
N GLU A 28 43.21 0.72 -16.18
CA GLU A 28 42.78 1.62 -17.25
C GLU A 28 42.27 0.86 -18.48
N PRO A 29 41.32 1.44 -19.25
CA PRO A 29 40.78 0.80 -20.45
C PRO A 29 41.77 0.81 -21.61
N VAL A 30 42.13 -0.38 -22.10
CA VAL A 30 42.90 -0.54 -23.35
C VAL A 30 42.01 -0.13 -24.54
N SER A 31 42.16 1.11 -24.98
CA SER A 31 41.54 1.63 -26.20
C SER A 31 42.45 1.37 -27.41
N VAL A 32 42.05 0.43 -28.27
CA VAL A 32 42.73 0.19 -29.56
C VAL A 32 41.70 0.17 -30.68
N PHE A 33 41.27 1.37 -31.08
CA PHE A 33 40.77 1.63 -32.43
C PHE A 33 41.32 2.97 -32.90
N ARG A 34 42.41 2.89 -33.68
CA ARG A 34 42.94 4.01 -34.44
C ARG A 34 42.48 3.82 -35.88
N ALA A 35 41.64 4.71 -36.36
CA ALA A 35 41.24 4.72 -37.77
C ALA A 35 42.38 5.30 -38.61
N ASP A 36 42.76 4.63 -39.69
CA ASP A 36 43.32 5.27 -40.89
C ASP A 36 43.22 4.37 -42.13
N ALA A 37 42.82 5.01 -43.24
CA ALA A 37 42.95 4.65 -44.66
C ALA A 37 42.73 3.21 -45.18
N ALA A 38 41.80 3.08 -46.15
CA ALA A 38 41.70 1.96 -47.09
C ALA A 38 42.85 1.97 -48.14
N PRO A 39 42.99 0.89 -48.95
CA PRO A 39 42.46 1.04 -50.31
C PRO A 39 41.85 -0.22 -50.98
N ALA A 40 40.93 0.05 -51.90
CA ALA A 40 40.59 -0.68 -53.15
C ALA A 40 40.25 -2.20 -53.15
N SER A 41 38.99 -2.49 -53.51
CA SER A 41 38.49 -3.80 -53.98
C SER A 41 39.12 -4.24 -55.32
N PRO A 42 38.94 -5.51 -55.72
CA PRO A 42 37.97 -5.72 -56.82
C PRO A 42 37.13 -7.01 -56.77
N ALA A 43 36.06 -7.01 -57.58
CA ALA A 43 35.28 -8.14 -58.10
C ALA A 43 34.36 -8.91 -57.13
N GLU A 44 33.05 -8.68 -57.26
CA GLU A 44 31.97 -9.38 -56.58
C GLU A 44 30.90 -9.82 -57.60
N LYS A 45 30.39 -11.06 -57.50
CA LYS A 45 29.12 -11.57 -58.08
C LYS A 45 28.73 -12.88 -57.36
N PRO A 46 27.43 -13.28 -57.35
CA PRO A 46 26.76 -13.50 -56.07
C PRO A 46 26.48 -14.97 -55.72
N ALA A 47 26.25 -15.23 -54.42
CA ALA A 47 25.69 -16.48 -53.92
C ALA A 47 24.16 -16.36 -53.71
N ALA A 48 23.42 -17.41 -54.05
CA ALA A 48 21.97 -17.37 -54.23
C ALA A 48 21.16 -17.50 -52.92
N ALA A 49 20.01 -16.84 -52.89
CA ALA A 49 18.96 -17.10 -51.91
C ALA A 49 18.23 -18.41 -52.22
N TYR A 50 17.98 -19.22 -51.19
CA TYR A 50 17.03 -20.35 -51.28
C TYR A 50 15.67 -19.90 -50.74
N ALA A 51 14.68 -19.85 -51.63
CA ALA A 51 13.29 -19.66 -51.28
C ALA A 51 12.64 -21.01 -50.93
N PHE A 52 11.62 -20.97 -50.07
CA PHE A 52 10.56 -21.98 -50.06
C PHE A 52 9.29 -21.31 -50.59
N ALA A 53 8.73 -21.87 -51.66
CA ALA A 53 7.41 -21.53 -52.18
C ALA A 53 6.38 -22.54 -51.64
N GLY A 54 5.12 -22.11 -51.55
CA GLY A 54 4.04 -22.88 -50.96
C GLY A 54 2.83 -21.99 -50.70
N ASP A 55 2.19 -21.55 -51.77
CA ASP A 55 0.99 -20.72 -51.74
C ASP A 55 -0.21 -21.51 -51.18
N ASP A 56 -0.98 -20.87 -50.29
CA ASP A 56 -2.45 -20.98 -50.19
C ASP A 56 -2.95 -20.10 -49.02
N PHE A 57 -3.09 -18.79 -49.24
CA PHE A 57 -3.97 -17.93 -48.45
C PHE A 57 -4.33 -16.65 -49.23
N GLU A 58 -5.63 -16.42 -49.45
CA GLU A 58 -6.11 -15.21 -50.13
C GLU A 58 -5.87 -13.95 -49.27
N PRO A 59 -5.44 -12.82 -49.86
CA PRO A 59 -5.36 -11.55 -49.16
C PRO A 59 -6.75 -10.90 -49.10
N ALA A 60 -7.37 -10.87 -47.92
CA ALA A 60 -8.56 -10.06 -47.66
C ALA A 60 -8.21 -8.57 -47.71
N ALA A 61 -8.34 -7.96 -48.89
CA ALA A 61 -8.24 -6.52 -49.07
C ALA A 61 -9.57 -5.85 -48.73
N GLU A 62 -9.65 -5.15 -47.60
CA GLU A 62 -10.27 -3.81 -47.48
C GLU A 62 -10.12 -3.20 -46.07
N ALA A 63 -10.28 -1.87 -46.01
CA ALA A 63 -10.45 -1.05 -44.80
C ALA A 63 -9.29 -0.92 -43.79
N PHE A 64 -8.23 -0.17 -44.16
CA PHE A 64 -7.62 0.82 -43.25
C PHE A 64 -7.15 2.06 -44.01
N ALA A 65 -8.06 3.02 -44.21
CA ALA A 65 -7.72 4.35 -44.70
C ALA A 65 -7.07 5.20 -43.60
N ARG A 66 -6.04 5.98 -43.96
CA ARG A 66 -5.38 6.92 -43.05
C ARG A 66 -6.33 8.05 -42.65
N ALA A 67 -6.29 8.45 -41.39
CA ALA A 67 -6.88 9.69 -40.91
C ALA A 67 -5.77 10.62 -40.42
N ASP A 68 -5.62 11.78 -41.06
CA ASP A 68 -4.68 12.83 -40.66
C ASP A 68 -5.13 13.54 -39.37
N ALA A 69 -4.16 14.11 -38.65
CA ALA A 69 -4.40 14.82 -37.40
C ALA A 69 -5.02 16.21 -37.61
N PRO A 70 -6.00 16.65 -36.78
CA PRO A 70 -6.57 17.98 -36.87
C PRO A 70 -5.65 19.04 -36.21
N PRO A 71 -5.67 20.31 -36.70
CA PRO A 71 -4.85 21.39 -36.16
C PRO A 71 -5.41 21.98 -34.86
N ALA A 72 -4.51 22.55 -34.05
CA ALA A 72 -4.87 23.20 -32.79
C ALA A 72 -5.42 24.64 -32.99
N SER A 73 -6.59 24.95 -32.42
CA SER A 73 -7.04 26.33 -32.22
C SER A 73 -8.12 26.46 -31.13
N GLY A 74 -8.19 27.64 -30.49
CA GLY A 74 -9.40 28.13 -29.80
C GLY A 74 -9.42 27.96 -28.27
N ALA A 75 -9.90 28.99 -27.57
CA ALA A 75 -9.98 29.06 -26.12
C ALA A 75 -11.42 28.85 -25.57
N SER A 76 -11.50 28.52 -24.27
CA SER A 76 -12.67 28.64 -23.36
C SER A 76 -14.02 28.06 -23.81
N ALA A 77 -14.29 26.79 -23.47
CA ALA A 77 -15.60 26.14 -23.59
C ALA A 77 -16.38 26.05 -22.24
N SER A 78 -16.19 27.03 -21.36
CA SER A 78 -16.81 27.08 -20.02
C SER A 78 -17.91 28.14 -19.86
N ALA A 79 -18.01 29.14 -20.75
CA ALA A 79 -19.05 30.17 -20.70
C ALA A 79 -20.41 29.66 -21.24
N ASP A 80 -20.42 29.06 -22.45
CA ASP A 80 -21.66 28.73 -23.18
C ASP A 80 -22.59 27.70 -22.50
N ARG A 81 -22.10 26.98 -21.48
CA ARG A 81 -22.91 25.97 -20.76
C ARG A 81 -23.89 26.57 -19.74
N LEU A 82 -23.67 27.81 -19.29
CA LEU A 82 -24.55 28.47 -18.32
C LEU A 82 -25.79 29.07 -18.99
N ASP A 83 -25.63 29.74 -20.14
CA ASP A 83 -26.76 30.31 -20.89
C ASP A 83 -27.70 29.25 -21.51
N ALA A 84 -27.17 28.07 -21.85
CA ALA A 84 -27.95 26.93 -22.34
C ALA A 84 -28.88 26.29 -21.28
N LEU A 85 -28.70 26.61 -19.98
CA LEU A 85 -29.58 26.15 -18.91
C LEU A 85 -30.72 27.14 -18.62
N ALA A 86 -30.53 28.43 -18.91
CA ALA A 86 -31.53 29.48 -18.67
C ALA A 86 -32.69 29.47 -19.69
N SER A 87 -32.51 28.83 -20.85
CA SER A 87 -33.40 28.91 -22.01
C SER A 87 -34.36 27.71 -22.17
N ARG A 88 -34.43 26.79 -21.21
CA ARG A 88 -35.39 25.66 -21.25
C ARG A 88 -36.82 26.13 -20.95
N PRO A 89 -37.82 25.88 -21.81
CA PRO A 89 -39.21 26.23 -21.51
C PRO A 89 -39.72 25.40 -20.32
N ARG A 90 -40.33 26.08 -19.34
CA ARG A 90 -40.95 25.42 -18.19
C ARG A 90 -42.14 24.57 -18.65
N PRO A 91 -42.32 23.33 -18.14
CA PRO A 91 -43.50 22.55 -18.46
C PRO A 91 -44.77 23.25 -17.95
N LYS A 92 -45.83 23.26 -18.76
CA LYS A 92 -47.15 23.74 -18.32
C LYS A 92 -47.66 22.86 -17.17
N PRO A 93 -48.38 23.42 -16.18
CA PRO A 93 -49.03 22.60 -15.16
C PRO A 93 -50.10 21.72 -15.79
N GLU A 94 -49.91 20.40 -15.78
CA GLU A 94 -50.93 19.43 -16.17
C GLU A 94 -52.06 19.45 -15.13
N ALA A 95 -53.31 19.44 -15.59
CA ALA A 95 -54.47 19.53 -14.71
C ALA A 95 -54.56 18.34 -13.75
N ALA A 96 -54.88 18.62 -12.48
CA ALA A 96 -54.98 17.59 -11.45
C ALA A 96 -56.03 16.53 -11.80
N ARG A 97 -55.60 15.27 -11.91
CA ARG A 97 -56.50 14.11 -11.99
C ARG A 97 -57.08 13.85 -10.59
N PRO A 98 -58.36 13.49 -10.45
CA PRO A 98 -58.99 13.33 -9.14
C PRO A 98 -58.34 12.19 -8.37
N ALA A 99 -57.97 12.45 -7.11
CA ALA A 99 -57.38 11.46 -6.23
C ALA A 99 -58.41 10.39 -5.85
N THR A 100 -58.24 9.16 -6.35
CA THR A 100 -58.94 8.00 -5.82
C THR A 100 -58.28 7.56 -4.52
N ASN A 101 -59.05 7.49 -3.43
CA ASN A 101 -58.61 6.98 -2.13
C ASN A 101 -58.41 5.45 -2.18
N GLY A 102 -57.42 4.99 -2.94
CA GLY A 102 -56.91 3.63 -2.90
C GLY A 102 -55.76 3.52 -1.91
N ALA A 103 -55.84 2.56 -0.98
CA ALA A 103 -54.70 2.24 -0.12
C ALA A 103 -53.47 1.93 -0.99
N GLY A 104 -52.34 2.57 -0.70
CA GLY A 104 -51.11 2.38 -1.46
C GLY A 104 -50.68 0.92 -1.54
N PRO A 105 -49.92 0.51 -2.58
CA PRO A 105 -49.52 -0.87 -2.78
C PRO A 105 -48.82 -1.40 -1.52
N LYS A 106 -49.33 -2.51 -0.99
CA LYS A 106 -48.79 -3.13 0.23
C LYS A 106 -47.29 -3.42 0.03
N PRO A 107 -46.44 -3.19 1.06
CA PRO A 107 -45.01 -3.39 0.93
C PRO A 107 -44.72 -4.82 0.48
N THR A 108 -43.93 -4.96 -0.57
CA THR A 108 -43.47 -6.27 -1.05
C THR A 108 -42.47 -6.86 -0.06
N VAL A 109 -42.36 -8.20 -0.03
CA VAL A 109 -41.50 -8.94 0.91
C VAL A 109 -40.04 -8.45 0.86
N GLY A 110 -39.54 -8.04 -0.30
CA GLY A 110 -38.21 -7.45 -0.46
C GLY A 110 -38.03 -6.09 0.24
N LEU A 111 -39.08 -5.28 0.36
CA LEU A 111 -39.01 -3.98 1.03
C LEU A 111 -38.98 -4.12 2.57
N GLU A 112 -39.62 -5.17 3.11
CA GLU A 112 -39.46 -5.55 4.52
C GLU A 112 -38.10 -6.17 4.82
N GLN A 113 -37.56 -6.99 3.90
CA GLN A 113 -36.21 -7.55 4.02
C GLN A 113 -35.14 -6.44 4.01
N LEU A 114 -35.26 -5.43 3.14
CA LEU A 114 -34.36 -4.27 3.12
C LEU A 114 -34.41 -3.47 4.43
N LYS A 115 -35.61 -3.25 4.99
CA LYS A 115 -35.76 -2.58 6.30
C LYS A 115 -35.13 -3.37 7.44
N LYS A 116 -35.28 -4.70 7.46
CA LYS A 116 -34.63 -5.57 8.46
C LYS A 116 -33.11 -5.54 8.31
N ALA A 117 -32.58 -5.59 7.08
CA ALA A 117 -31.15 -5.47 6.82
C ALA A 117 -30.59 -4.11 7.25
N GLN A 118 -31.32 -3.01 7.01
CA GLN A 118 -30.95 -1.67 7.48
C GLN A 118 -30.93 -1.58 9.01
N ALA A 119 -31.97 -2.06 9.70
CA ALA A 119 -32.03 -2.04 11.16
C ALA A 119 -30.90 -2.87 11.81
N VAL A 120 -30.57 -4.04 11.24
CA VAL A 120 -29.42 -4.85 11.71
C VAL A 120 -28.10 -4.12 11.48
N ALA A 121 -27.91 -3.48 10.32
CA ALA A 121 -26.71 -2.69 10.02
C ALA A 121 -26.56 -1.46 10.94
N GLU A 122 -27.68 -0.84 11.32
CA GLU A 122 -27.72 0.29 12.25
C GLU A 122 -27.35 -0.14 13.68
N ILE A 123 -27.91 -1.24 14.19
CA ILE A 123 -27.56 -1.81 15.50
C ILE A 123 -26.09 -2.23 15.57
N VAL A 124 -25.57 -2.91 14.53
CA VAL A 124 -24.16 -3.32 14.46
C VAL A 124 -23.23 -2.10 14.42
N ARG A 125 -23.65 -1.02 13.75
CA ARG A 125 -22.90 0.24 13.72
C ARG A 125 -22.91 0.92 15.09
N GLU A 126 -24.05 1.01 15.75
CA GLU A 126 -24.18 1.61 17.08
C GLU A 126 -23.34 0.87 18.13
N GLN A 127 -23.34 -0.47 18.11
CA GLN A 127 -22.45 -1.29 18.96
C GLN A 127 -20.97 -1.06 18.66
N SER A 128 -20.59 -0.98 17.37
CA SER A 128 -19.21 -0.69 16.96
C SER A 128 -18.77 0.71 17.41
N ASP A 129 -19.62 1.72 17.23
CA ASP A 129 -19.33 3.10 17.62
C ASP A 129 -19.26 3.22 19.18
N TYR A 130 -20.08 2.48 19.94
CA TYR A 130 -19.97 2.36 21.41
C TYR A 130 -18.66 1.67 21.86
N TYR A 131 -18.25 0.58 21.21
CA TYR A 131 -16.98 -0.10 21.49
C TYR A 131 -15.79 0.83 21.20
N HIS A 132 -15.81 1.56 20.08
CA HIS A 132 -14.76 2.54 19.74
C HIS A 132 -14.70 3.70 20.74
N ALA A 133 -15.83 4.22 21.22
CA ALA A 133 -15.87 5.26 22.25
C ALA A 133 -15.34 4.76 23.61
N THR A 134 -15.70 3.53 23.99
CA THR A 134 -15.21 2.83 25.18
C THR A 134 -13.69 2.62 25.11
N LYS A 135 -13.19 2.07 24.00
CA LYS A 135 -11.75 1.88 23.73
C LYS A 135 -10.99 3.21 23.83
N THR A 136 -11.51 4.26 23.22
CA THR A 136 -10.94 5.62 23.29
C THR A 136 -10.85 6.13 24.73
N THR A 137 -11.91 5.92 25.52
CA THR A 137 -12.03 6.38 26.91
C THR A 137 -11.10 5.61 27.87
N ILE A 138 -10.84 4.33 27.61
CA ILE A 138 -9.92 3.50 28.40
C ILE A 138 -8.47 3.77 27.98
N PHE A 139 -8.17 3.83 26.67
CA PHE A 139 -6.83 4.16 26.18
C PHE A 139 -6.37 5.55 26.65
N ASN A 140 -7.24 6.57 26.61
CA ASN A 140 -6.89 7.90 27.13
C ASN A 140 -6.63 7.92 28.64
N ALA A 141 -7.26 7.02 29.41
CA ALA A 141 -6.89 6.85 30.82
C ALA A 141 -5.52 6.17 30.95
N LEU A 142 -5.28 5.09 30.21
CA LEU A 142 -4.00 4.38 30.19
C LEU A 142 -2.81 5.32 29.87
N MET A 143 -2.94 6.16 28.85
CA MET A 143 -1.90 7.14 28.47
C MET A 143 -1.67 8.26 29.48
N ASN A 144 -2.64 8.53 30.36
CA ASN A 144 -2.48 9.49 31.46
C ASN A 144 -1.89 8.82 32.72
N THR A 145 -2.00 7.50 32.84
CA THR A 145 -1.50 6.71 33.98
C THR A 145 -0.08 6.18 33.74
N ILE A 146 0.31 5.91 32.48
CA ILE A 146 1.59 5.25 32.14
C ILE A 146 2.47 6.15 31.26
N ASP A 147 3.76 6.17 31.56
CA ASP A 147 4.81 6.66 30.67
C ASP A 147 5.21 5.57 29.66
N LEU A 148 4.86 5.75 28.38
CA LEU A 148 5.20 4.81 27.30
C LEU A 148 6.71 4.54 27.18
N SER A 149 7.58 5.44 27.64
CA SER A 149 9.03 5.27 27.57
C SER A 149 9.54 4.17 28.51
N GLN A 150 8.78 3.80 29.54
CA GLN A 150 9.09 2.69 30.45
C GLN A 150 8.63 1.36 29.85
N LEU A 151 7.40 1.29 29.31
CA LEU A 151 6.89 0.12 28.58
C LEU A 151 7.79 -0.25 27.38
N ALA A 152 8.39 0.73 26.71
CA ALA A 152 9.31 0.51 25.59
C ALA A 152 10.69 -0.08 25.98
N GLN A 153 11.03 -0.14 27.28
CA GLN A 153 12.26 -0.77 27.78
C GLN A 153 12.05 -2.23 28.22
N LEU A 154 10.80 -2.63 28.46
CA LEU A 154 10.44 -4.00 28.81
C LEU A 154 10.43 -4.90 27.57
N ASP A 155 10.45 -6.21 27.79
CA ASP A 155 10.17 -7.14 26.70
C ASP A 155 8.67 -7.12 26.35
N GLN A 156 8.34 -7.50 25.12
CA GLN A 156 6.98 -7.42 24.60
C GLN A 156 5.97 -8.23 25.45
N LYS A 157 6.41 -9.29 26.14
CA LYS A 157 5.55 -10.12 26.99
C LYS A 157 5.23 -9.41 28.31
N ALA A 158 6.23 -8.93 29.06
CA ALA A 158 5.97 -8.21 30.31
C ALA A 158 5.18 -6.92 30.07
N ALA A 159 5.50 -6.14 29.02
CA ALA A 159 4.74 -4.95 28.66
C ALA A 159 3.27 -5.27 28.34
N SER A 160 2.98 -6.42 27.72
CA SER A 160 1.60 -6.85 27.44
C SER A 160 0.85 -7.32 28.69
N GLU A 161 1.55 -7.91 29.66
CA GLU A 161 0.99 -8.32 30.95
C GLU A 161 0.69 -7.09 31.82
N GLU A 162 1.60 -6.10 31.90
CA GLU A 162 1.38 -4.84 32.63
C GLU A 162 0.22 -4.01 32.03
N ILE A 163 0.14 -3.90 30.70
CA ILE A 163 -1.00 -3.25 30.03
C ILE A 163 -2.32 -3.98 30.35
N ARG A 164 -2.32 -5.32 30.39
CA ARG A 164 -3.51 -6.14 30.69
C ARG A 164 -4.04 -5.87 32.10
N ASP A 165 -3.16 -5.81 33.09
CA ASP A 165 -3.53 -5.58 34.49
C ASP A 165 -4.12 -4.17 34.67
N ILE A 166 -3.45 -3.15 34.13
CA ILE A 166 -3.89 -1.76 34.24
C ILE A 166 -5.19 -1.50 33.46
N VAL A 167 -5.37 -2.10 32.27
CA VAL A 167 -6.65 -2.02 31.54
C VAL A 167 -7.78 -2.68 32.33
N SER A 168 -7.51 -3.79 33.02
CA SER A 168 -8.51 -4.48 33.85
C SER A 168 -8.92 -3.66 35.06
N GLU A 169 -7.97 -2.98 35.72
CA GLU A 169 -8.26 -2.01 36.78
C GLU A 169 -9.07 -0.81 36.27
N LEU A 170 -8.70 -0.25 35.11
CA LEU A 170 -9.41 0.89 34.50
C LEU A 170 -10.85 0.55 34.09
N VAL A 171 -11.11 -0.68 33.60
CA VAL A 171 -12.46 -1.18 33.30
C VAL A 171 -13.30 -1.23 34.57
N ALA A 172 -12.74 -1.76 35.67
CA ALA A 172 -13.42 -1.83 36.97
C ALA A 172 -13.72 -0.43 37.54
N ILE A 173 -12.74 0.49 37.54
CA ILE A 173 -12.92 1.87 38.04
C ILE A 173 -13.99 2.63 37.25
N LYS A 174 -14.04 2.45 35.92
CA LYS A 174 -15.00 3.17 35.06
C LYS A 174 -16.39 2.54 35.01
N ASN A 175 -16.66 1.46 35.76
CA ASN A 175 -17.93 0.74 35.77
C ASN A 175 -18.46 0.38 34.36
N VAL A 176 -17.55 0.01 33.45
CA VAL A 176 -17.95 -0.38 32.09
C VAL A 176 -18.43 -1.82 32.10
N SER A 177 -19.72 -2.03 31.86
CA SER A 177 -20.30 -3.37 31.72
C SER A 177 -19.88 -4.00 30.40
N MET A 178 -18.92 -4.92 30.44
CA MET A 178 -18.49 -5.74 29.30
C MET A 178 -18.31 -7.20 29.73
N SER A 179 -18.41 -8.13 28.79
CA SER A 179 -18.06 -9.53 29.01
C SER A 179 -16.54 -9.74 29.08
N VAL A 180 -16.10 -10.85 29.68
CA VAL A 180 -14.67 -11.21 29.77
C VAL A 180 -14.04 -11.32 28.37
N ALA A 181 -14.78 -11.81 27.37
CA ALA A 181 -14.30 -11.89 26.00
C ALA A 181 -14.11 -10.51 25.36
N GLU A 182 -15.05 -9.57 25.58
CA GLU A 182 -14.90 -8.17 25.11
C GLU A 182 -13.73 -7.47 25.82
N GLN A 183 -13.49 -7.76 27.09
CA GLN A 183 -12.34 -7.25 27.84
C GLN A 183 -11.01 -7.79 27.29
N GLU A 184 -10.90 -9.09 27.01
CA GLU A 184 -9.69 -9.65 26.37
C GLU A 184 -9.46 -9.10 24.97
N HIS A 185 -10.53 -8.95 24.17
CA HIS A 185 -10.46 -8.29 22.88
C HIS A 185 -9.95 -6.85 23.00
N LEU A 186 -10.48 -6.07 23.95
CA LEU A 186 -10.06 -4.70 24.21
C LEU A 186 -8.59 -4.61 24.66
N VAL A 187 -8.15 -5.51 25.56
CA VAL A 187 -6.75 -5.60 26.00
C VAL A 187 -5.84 -5.86 24.79
N GLN A 188 -6.15 -6.86 23.96
CA GLN A 188 -5.35 -7.16 22.77
C GLN A 188 -5.32 -5.98 21.79
N ASP A 189 -6.45 -5.31 21.62
CA ASP A 189 -6.62 -4.12 20.79
C ASP A 189 -5.76 -2.93 21.25
N ILE A 190 -5.55 -2.79 22.56
CA ILE A 190 -4.72 -1.75 23.18
C ILE A 190 -3.23 -2.16 23.12
N VAL A 191 -2.90 -3.42 23.40
CA VAL A 191 -1.54 -3.97 23.24
C VAL A 191 -1.04 -3.79 21.80
N ASN A 192 -1.89 -4.08 20.80
CA ASN A 192 -1.58 -3.86 19.40
C ASN A 192 -1.31 -2.38 19.09
N ASP A 193 -2.01 -1.45 19.74
CA ASP A 193 -1.88 -0.01 19.53
C ASP A 193 -0.62 0.58 20.20
N VAL A 194 -0.29 0.09 21.40
CA VAL A 194 0.89 0.52 22.17
C VAL A 194 2.19 -0.11 21.62
N LEU A 195 2.17 -1.38 21.23
CA LEU A 195 3.38 -2.15 20.88
C LEU A 195 3.45 -2.57 19.39
N GLY A 196 2.32 -2.84 18.74
CA GLY A 196 2.24 -3.34 17.36
C GLY A 196 1.92 -2.28 16.30
N TYR A 197 1.18 -2.65 15.26
CA TYR A 197 0.68 -1.74 14.21
C TYR A 197 -0.78 -1.28 14.42
N GLY A 198 -1.29 -1.38 15.65
CA GLY A 198 -2.63 -0.93 16.04
C GLY A 198 -3.75 -1.59 15.24
N PRO A 199 -4.74 -0.82 14.74
CA PRO A 199 -5.85 -1.36 13.95
C PRO A 199 -5.45 -2.11 12.67
N LEU A 200 -4.19 -2.01 12.22
CA LEU A 200 -3.70 -2.67 11.01
C LEU A 200 -3.31 -4.14 11.22
N GLU A 201 -3.05 -4.59 12.44
CA GLU A 201 -2.58 -5.97 12.70
C GLU A 201 -3.46 -7.06 12.06
N PRO A 202 -4.81 -7.02 12.18
CA PRO A 202 -5.67 -8.02 11.54
C PRO A 202 -5.63 -7.98 10.00
N LEU A 203 -5.27 -6.84 9.40
CA LEU A 203 -5.10 -6.70 7.95
C LEU A 203 -3.72 -7.17 7.50
N LEU A 204 -2.68 -6.93 8.31
CA LEU A 204 -1.32 -7.41 8.05
C LEU A 204 -1.21 -8.93 8.18
N ALA A 205 -1.94 -9.55 9.11
CA ALA A 205 -2.02 -11.01 9.26
C ALA A 205 -2.66 -11.74 8.06
N ARG A 206 -3.48 -11.04 7.24
CA ARG A 206 -4.27 -11.62 6.15
C ARG A 206 -3.50 -11.73 4.84
N ASP A 207 -3.10 -12.94 4.44
CA ASP A 207 -2.32 -13.18 3.23
C ASP A 207 -3.10 -13.04 1.91
N ASP A 208 -4.43 -12.90 1.96
CA ASP A 208 -5.27 -12.65 0.78
C ASP A 208 -5.25 -11.19 0.28
N ILE A 209 -4.78 -10.26 1.12
CA ILE A 209 -4.68 -8.83 0.82
C ILE A 209 -3.39 -8.53 0.05
N ALA A 210 -3.52 -7.81 -1.09
CA ALA A 210 -2.39 -7.35 -1.88
C ALA A 210 -1.86 -6.00 -1.38
N ASP A 211 -2.71 -4.97 -1.34
CA ASP A 211 -2.34 -3.61 -0.92
C ASP A 211 -3.33 -3.12 0.16
N ILE A 212 -2.83 -2.37 1.16
CA ILE A 212 -3.60 -1.69 2.21
C ILE A 212 -3.38 -0.17 2.03
N MET A 213 -4.46 0.60 1.97
CA MET A 213 -4.43 2.05 1.73
C MET A 213 -5.24 2.77 2.82
N VAL A 214 -4.58 3.61 3.61
CA VAL A 214 -5.19 4.41 4.67
C VAL A 214 -5.18 5.88 4.26
N ASN A 215 -6.35 6.49 4.20
CA ASN A 215 -6.54 7.90 3.82
C ASN A 215 -7.10 8.68 5.03
N GLY A 216 -6.21 9.10 5.92
CA GLY A 216 -6.56 9.62 7.24
C GLY A 216 -7.17 8.56 8.17
N ALA A 217 -7.48 8.95 9.40
CA ALA A 217 -7.94 8.02 10.44
C ALA A 217 -9.25 7.26 10.11
N GLY A 218 -10.15 7.89 9.34
CA GLY A 218 -11.51 7.38 9.14
C GLY A 218 -11.72 6.41 7.97
N ARG A 219 -10.76 6.23 7.06
CA ARG A 219 -10.96 5.45 5.81
C ARG A 219 -9.77 4.53 5.51
N VAL A 220 -9.99 3.23 5.69
CA VAL A 220 -9.03 2.17 5.37
C VAL A 220 -9.58 1.27 4.27
N PHE A 221 -8.87 1.21 3.15
CA PHE A 221 -9.17 0.36 1.99
C PHE A 221 -8.18 -0.79 1.89
N ILE A 222 -8.62 -1.91 1.33
CA ILE A 222 -7.77 -3.06 1.00
C ILE A 222 -8.02 -3.49 -0.43
N GLU A 223 -6.99 -3.97 -1.12
CA GLU A 223 -7.12 -4.68 -2.38
C GLU A 223 -7.10 -6.19 -2.13
N VAL A 224 -8.19 -6.88 -2.51
CA VAL A 224 -8.28 -8.34 -2.50
C VAL A 224 -8.61 -8.79 -3.92
N ALA A 225 -7.80 -9.68 -4.48
CA ALA A 225 -7.95 -10.21 -5.84
C ALA A 225 -8.19 -9.13 -6.93
N GLY A 226 -7.43 -8.02 -6.90
CA GLY A 226 -7.55 -6.93 -7.88
C GLY A 226 -8.73 -5.98 -7.67
N LYS A 227 -9.47 -6.11 -6.55
CA LYS A 227 -10.63 -5.25 -6.22
C LYS A 227 -10.40 -4.50 -4.92
N VAL A 228 -10.44 -3.18 -5.01
CA VAL A 228 -10.39 -2.28 -3.85
C VAL A 228 -11.73 -2.32 -3.10
N GLN A 229 -11.66 -2.51 -1.79
CA GLN A 229 -12.81 -2.62 -0.89
C GLN A 229 -12.57 -1.74 0.35
N LEU A 230 -13.61 -1.03 0.82
CA LEU A 230 -13.57 -0.32 2.08
C LEU A 230 -13.68 -1.33 3.24
N THR A 231 -12.87 -1.16 4.29
CA THR A 231 -12.92 -2.00 5.48
C THR A 231 -13.69 -1.33 6.62
N ASN A 232 -14.07 -2.13 7.61
CA ASN A 232 -14.63 -1.63 8.87
C ASN A 232 -13.53 -1.15 9.85
N VAL A 233 -12.26 -1.29 9.51
CA VAL A 233 -11.13 -0.86 10.34
C VAL A 233 -11.05 0.66 10.33
N ARG A 234 -10.98 1.26 11.51
CA ARG A 234 -10.82 2.70 11.71
C ARG A 234 -9.75 2.97 12.76
N PHE A 235 -9.02 4.05 12.55
CA PHE A 235 -8.21 4.64 13.60
C PHE A 235 -9.09 5.57 14.44
N ARG A 236 -8.68 5.77 15.69
CA ARG A 236 -9.33 6.67 16.63
C ARG A 236 -9.20 8.13 16.20
N ASP A 237 -8.00 8.53 15.80
CA ASP A 237 -7.65 9.88 15.41
C ASP A 237 -6.39 9.88 14.51
N ASN A 238 -6.07 11.04 13.93
CA ASN A 238 -4.90 11.20 13.07
C ASN A 238 -3.57 11.10 13.84
N THR A 239 -3.58 11.29 15.16
CA THR A 239 -2.39 11.18 16.03
C THR A 239 -1.98 9.72 16.22
N GLN A 240 -2.95 8.82 16.44
CA GLN A 240 -2.73 7.37 16.49
C GLN A 240 -2.12 6.86 15.18
N LEU A 241 -2.70 7.28 14.04
CA LEU A 241 -2.16 6.94 12.72
C LEU A 241 -0.73 7.49 12.53
N MET A 242 -0.47 8.74 12.92
CA MET A 242 0.87 9.33 12.88
C MET A 242 1.87 8.54 13.75
N ASN A 243 1.49 8.15 14.97
CA ASN A 243 2.34 7.38 15.88
C ASN A 243 2.71 6.02 15.29
N ILE A 244 1.74 5.33 14.65
CA ILE A 244 1.97 4.05 13.96
C ILE A 244 2.91 4.26 12.75
N CYS A 245 2.68 5.29 11.95
CA CYS A 245 3.57 5.67 10.84
C CYS A 245 5.02 5.95 11.31
N GLN A 246 5.18 6.73 12.39
CA GLN A 246 6.49 7.00 12.99
C GLN A 246 7.15 5.74 13.52
N ARG A 247 6.40 4.81 14.14
CA ARG A 247 6.90 3.52 14.63
C ARG A 247 7.43 2.64 13.49
N ILE A 248 6.66 2.48 12.41
CA ILE A 248 7.06 1.74 11.20
C ILE A 248 8.34 2.33 10.59
N VAL A 249 8.38 3.66 10.44
CA VAL A 249 9.51 4.37 9.83
C VAL A 249 10.77 4.32 10.71
N SER A 250 10.60 4.39 12.04
CA SER A 250 11.71 4.30 13.02
C SER A 250 12.36 2.92 13.05
N GLN A 251 11.61 1.83 12.84
CA GLN A 251 12.18 0.46 12.73
C GLN A 251 13.19 0.34 11.58
N VAL A 252 13.11 1.20 10.56
CA VAL A 252 14.03 1.23 9.40
C VAL A 252 15.10 2.33 9.56
N GLY A 253 15.24 2.92 10.75
CA GLY A 253 16.21 3.99 11.03
C GLY A 253 15.92 5.32 10.32
N ARG A 254 14.67 5.54 9.90
CA ARG A 254 14.23 6.77 9.23
C ARG A 254 13.35 7.62 10.17
N ARG A 255 12.95 8.80 9.72
CA ARG A 255 12.01 9.69 10.41
C ARG A 255 10.91 10.15 9.46
N VAL A 256 9.76 10.54 10.01
CA VAL A 256 8.67 11.19 9.29
C VAL A 256 8.03 12.22 10.24
N ASP A 257 8.03 13.47 9.80
CA ASP A 257 7.58 14.64 10.55
C ASP A 257 7.26 15.78 9.58
N GLU A 258 6.87 16.95 10.09
CA GLU A 258 6.49 18.12 9.27
C GLU A 258 7.64 18.64 8.38
N SER A 259 8.90 18.37 8.73
CA SER A 259 10.08 18.74 7.93
C SER A 259 10.40 17.72 6.83
N SER A 260 10.08 16.45 7.09
CA SER A 260 10.30 15.31 6.19
C SER A 260 8.99 14.52 6.00
N PRO A 261 7.98 15.08 5.30
CA PRO A 261 6.64 14.52 5.30
C PRO A 261 6.44 13.29 4.40
N ILE A 262 7.38 12.94 3.52
CA ILE A 262 7.30 11.74 2.67
C ILE A 262 8.38 10.76 3.10
N CYS A 263 8.01 9.50 3.38
CA CYS A 263 8.98 8.47 3.74
C CYS A 263 8.60 7.08 3.21
N ASP A 264 9.56 6.44 2.54
CA ASP A 264 9.49 5.01 2.19
C ASP A 264 10.20 4.16 3.25
N ALA A 265 9.54 3.07 3.64
CA ALA A 265 9.99 2.09 4.63
C ALA A 265 9.69 0.65 4.17
N ARG A 266 10.17 -0.32 4.95
CA ARG A 266 9.90 -1.75 4.78
C ARG A 266 9.56 -2.35 6.13
N LEU A 267 8.51 -3.15 6.16
CA LEU A 267 8.14 -3.93 7.34
C LEU A 267 9.01 -5.19 7.46
N PRO A 268 9.11 -5.81 8.65
CA PRO A 268 9.88 -7.04 8.86
C PRO A 268 9.44 -8.24 7.99
N ASP A 269 8.19 -8.25 7.52
CA ASP A 269 7.64 -9.24 6.59
C ASP A 269 8.10 -9.05 5.12
N GLY A 270 8.85 -7.98 4.83
CA GLY A 270 9.31 -7.60 3.50
C GLY A 270 8.36 -6.68 2.72
N SER A 271 7.17 -6.42 3.25
CA SER A 271 6.17 -5.51 2.67
C SER A 271 6.71 -4.09 2.57
N ARG A 272 6.31 -3.37 1.53
CA ARG A 272 6.78 -1.99 1.26
C ARG A 272 5.77 -0.99 1.80
N VAL A 273 6.26 0.03 2.47
CA VAL A 273 5.42 1.06 3.08
C VAL A 273 5.79 2.42 2.51
N ASN A 274 4.79 3.19 2.12
CA ASN A 274 4.91 4.61 1.81
C ASN A 274 4.05 5.40 2.79
N VAL A 275 4.63 6.42 3.42
CA VAL A 275 3.99 7.33 4.37
C VAL A 275 4.00 8.74 3.80
N ILE A 276 2.87 9.44 3.87
CA ILE A 276 2.75 10.87 3.60
C ILE A 276 2.09 11.54 4.80
N ALA A 277 2.82 12.42 5.47
CA ALA A 277 2.36 13.21 6.61
C ALA A 277 1.82 14.59 6.20
N PRO A 278 1.02 15.25 7.07
CA PRO A 278 0.83 16.70 7.03
C PRO A 278 2.20 17.43 7.03
N PRO A 279 2.33 18.58 6.35
CA PRO A 279 1.26 19.34 5.68
C PRO A 279 0.87 18.84 4.28
N LEU A 280 1.54 17.83 3.71
CA LEU A 280 1.23 17.34 2.37
C LEU A 280 -0.08 16.54 2.29
N ALA A 281 -0.40 15.81 3.37
CA ALA A 281 -1.64 15.06 3.49
C ALA A 281 -2.72 15.90 4.20
N ILE A 282 -3.53 16.62 3.41
CA ILE A 282 -4.49 17.64 3.87
C ILE A 282 -5.56 17.05 4.82
N ASP A 283 -6.09 15.87 4.49
CA ASP A 283 -7.12 15.17 5.29
C ASP A 283 -6.57 14.46 6.56
N GLY A 284 -5.26 14.57 6.80
CA GLY A 284 -4.52 13.78 7.79
C GLY A 284 -3.56 12.77 7.13
N PRO A 285 -2.71 12.08 7.91
CA PRO A 285 -1.68 11.21 7.36
C PRO A 285 -2.23 10.12 6.42
N THR A 286 -1.49 9.84 5.36
CA THR A 286 -1.78 8.78 4.38
C THR A 286 -0.71 7.71 4.47
N LEU A 287 -1.13 6.44 4.44
CA LEU A 287 -0.25 5.28 4.57
C LEU A 287 -0.65 4.23 3.53
N THR A 288 0.29 3.82 2.69
CA THR A 288 0.09 2.71 1.73
C THR A 288 1.08 1.60 2.03
N ILE A 289 0.55 0.39 2.28
CA ILE A 289 1.34 -0.83 2.51
C ILE A 289 1.08 -1.78 1.35
N ARG A 290 2.12 -2.06 0.56
CA ARG A 290 2.08 -3.07 -0.50
C ARG A 290 2.63 -4.37 0.04
N LYS A 291 1.77 -5.36 0.26
CA LYS A 291 2.16 -6.62 0.89
C LYS A 291 3.07 -7.45 -0.01
N PHE A 292 4.08 -8.06 0.58
CA PHE A 292 4.87 -9.07 -0.12
C PHE A 292 4.09 -10.39 -0.14
N LYS A 293 3.61 -10.81 -1.32
CA LYS A 293 2.97 -12.13 -1.46
C LYS A 293 3.98 -13.23 -1.15
N LYS A 294 3.68 -14.04 -0.13
CA LYS A 294 4.47 -15.22 0.26
C LYS A 294 4.40 -16.34 -0.79
N ASP A 295 3.27 -16.43 -1.51
CA ASP A 295 3.08 -17.39 -2.60
C ASP A 295 4.01 -17.09 -3.78
N LYS A 296 5.12 -17.82 -3.82
CA LYS A 296 5.98 -17.91 -4.99
C LYS A 296 5.27 -18.76 -6.04
N LEU A 297 4.79 -18.13 -7.11
CA LEU A 297 4.27 -18.86 -8.25
C LEU A 297 5.39 -19.65 -8.91
N THR A 298 5.23 -20.96 -8.99
CA THR A 298 6.22 -21.81 -9.66
C THR A 298 6.09 -21.68 -11.18
N MET A 299 7.16 -22.04 -11.92
CA MET A 299 7.10 -22.12 -13.39
C MET A 299 5.97 -23.05 -13.89
N LYS A 300 5.62 -24.09 -13.13
CA LYS A 300 4.46 -24.96 -13.43
C LYS A 300 3.14 -24.19 -13.33
N ASN A 301 2.98 -23.37 -12.29
CA ASN A 301 1.78 -22.53 -12.12
C ASN A 301 1.64 -21.52 -13.27
N LEU A 302 2.76 -20.94 -13.76
CA LEU A 302 2.74 -20.00 -14.88
C LEU A 302 2.31 -20.67 -16.20
N VAL A 303 2.66 -21.95 -16.41
CA VAL A 303 2.18 -22.75 -17.54
C VAL A 303 0.71 -23.11 -17.37
N GLU A 304 0.27 -23.50 -16.17
CA GLU A 304 -1.13 -23.80 -15.85
C GLU A 304 -2.05 -22.58 -16.01
N TYR A 305 -1.54 -21.37 -15.73
CA TYR A 305 -2.24 -20.10 -15.97
C TYR A 305 -2.10 -19.58 -17.42
N ALA A 306 -1.54 -20.38 -18.34
CA ALA A 306 -1.26 -20.01 -19.73
C ALA A 306 -0.50 -18.68 -19.90
N SER A 307 0.26 -18.27 -18.88
CA SER A 307 1.07 -17.04 -18.91
C SER A 307 2.40 -17.24 -19.66
N ILE A 308 2.80 -18.50 -19.84
CA ILE A 308 3.91 -18.94 -20.68
C ILE A 308 3.60 -20.32 -21.26
N SER A 309 4.07 -20.63 -22.47
CA SER A 309 3.94 -21.98 -23.03
C SER A 309 4.88 -22.98 -22.33
N PRO A 310 4.58 -24.30 -22.36
CA PRO A 310 5.50 -25.34 -21.88
C PRO A 310 6.88 -25.30 -22.54
N GLU A 311 6.94 -24.84 -23.80
CA GLU A 311 8.17 -24.63 -24.58
C GLU A 311 8.96 -23.44 -24.04
N GLY A 312 8.29 -22.30 -23.81
CA GLY A 312 8.89 -21.11 -23.23
C GLY A 312 9.43 -21.35 -21.82
N ALA A 313 8.69 -22.10 -21.00
CA ALA A 313 9.13 -22.52 -19.67
C ALA A 313 10.42 -23.38 -19.72
N ARG A 314 10.52 -24.31 -20.69
CA ARG A 314 11.75 -25.09 -20.92
C ARG A 314 12.91 -24.20 -21.36
N VAL A 315 12.68 -23.25 -22.26
CA VAL A 315 13.71 -22.29 -22.72
C VAL A 315 14.23 -21.45 -21.56
N LEU A 316 13.35 -20.89 -20.72
CA LEU A 316 13.77 -20.16 -19.51
C LEU A 316 14.55 -21.05 -18.53
N GLY A 317 14.16 -22.32 -18.36
CA GLY A 317 14.91 -23.28 -17.56
C GLY A 317 16.34 -23.50 -18.05
N VAL A 318 16.54 -23.63 -19.37
CA VAL A 318 17.88 -23.75 -19.98
C VAL A 318 18.70 -22.46 -19.86
N ILE A 319 18.07 -21.29 -20.06
CA ILE A 319 18.71 -19.97 -19.90
C ILE A 319 19.20 -19.78 -18.46
N GLY A 320 18.37 -20.14 -17.47
CA GLY A 320 18.74 -20.09 -16.05
C GLY A 320 19.87 -21.08 -15.68
N ALA A 321 19.79 -22.32 -16.16
CA ALA A 321 20.85 -23.32 -15.94
C ALA A 321 22.19 -22.92 -16.59
N SER A 322 22.14 -22.31 -17.77
CA SER A 322 23.30 -21.76 -18.49
C SER A 322 23.82 -20.44 -17.91
N ARG A 323 23.17 -19.89 -16.87
CA ARG A 323 23.52 -18.59 -16.24
C ARG A 323 23.59 -17.42 -17.23
N CYS A 324 22.73 -17.42 -18.24
CA CYS A 324 22.65 -16.32 -19.20
C CYS A 324 22.09 -15.06 -18.53
N ASN A 325 22.60 -13.88 -18.91
CA ASN A 325 22.05 -12.61 -18.48
C ASN A 325 20.68 -12.39 -19.12
N LEU A 326 19.62 -12.31 -18.31
CA LEU A 326 18.23 -12.15 -18.75
C LEU A 326 17.64 -10.87 -18.15
N VAL A 327 16.93 -10.10 -18.99
CA VAL A 327 16.17 -8.91 -18.56
C VAL A 327 14.69 -9.12 -18.88
N ILE A 328 13.83 -9.01 -17.87
CA ILE A 328 12.37 -9.14 -18.00
C ILE A 328 11.76 -7.73 -18.04
N SER A 329 11.21 -7.35 -19.19
CA SER A 329 10.58 -6.05 -19.45
C SER A 329 9.06 -6.15 -19.58
N GLY A 330 8.36 -5.01 -19.66
CA GLY A 330 6.88 -4.96 -19.69
C GLY A 330 6.29 -3.83 -18.84
N GLY A 331 4.98 -3.59 -18.98
CA GLY A 331 4.25 -2.52 -18.30
C GLY A 331 4.11 -2.68 -16.77
N THR A 332 3.66 -1.63 -16.09
CA THR A 332 3.32 -1.72 -14.64
C THR A 332 2.23 -2.77 -14.43
N GLY A 333 2.39 -3.62 -13.42
CA GLY A 333 1.44 -4.72 -13.14
C GLY A 333 1.57 -5.97 -14.02
N SER A 334 2.38 -5.96 -15.10
CA SER A 334 2.46 -7.07 -16.08
C SER A 334 3.18 -8.35 -15.61
N GLY A 335 3.25 -8.63 -14.30
CA GLY A 335 3.86 -9.85 -13.77
C GLY A 335 5.39 -9.98 -13.85
N LYS A 336 6.14 -8.94 -14.26
CA LYS A 336 7.62 -9.01 -14.41
C LYS A 336 8.35 -9.63 -13.21
N THR A 337 8.08 -9.13 -12.01
CA THR A 337 8.70 -9.63 -10.77
C THR A 337 8.23 -11.03 -10.41
N THR A 338 7.03 -11.42 -10.86
CA THR A 338 6.50 -12.78 -10.70
C THR A 338 7.24 -13.78 -11.59
N LEU A 339 7.59 -13.39 -12.82
CA LEU A 339 8.36 -14.24 -13.75
C LEU A 339 9.86 -14.31 -13.40
N LEU A 340 10.37 -13.35 -12.61
CA LEU A 340 11.77 -13.29 -12.17
C LEU A 340 12.06 -14.14 -10.91
N ASN A 341 11.05 -14.39 -10.08
CA ASN A 341 11.15 -15.02 -8.76
C ASN A 341 11.05 -16.56 -8.79
#